data_AF-A0A439P0R1-F1
#
_entry.id   AF-A0A439P0R1-F1
#
_cell.length_a   1.000
_cell.length_b   1.000
_cell.length_c   1.000
_cell.angle_alpha   90.00
_cell.angle_beta   90.00
_cell.angle_gamma   90.00
#
_symmetry.space_group_name_H-M   'P 1'
#
loop_
_entity.id
_entity.type
_entity.pdbx_description
1 polymer ?
#
loop_
_entity_poly.entity_id
_entity_poly.type
_entity_poly.pdbx_seq_one_letter_code
_entity_poly.pdbx_strand_id
1 'polypeptide(L)'
;MEDFIGELLQRIDASGQNFSQRAYEALSANLEPLLRLLFVLVVLLYGTQLFLGTSRLSVAEIIGRLARVIVIFILVGTWSNFDTLVYDWLTKVPEAAGRAVLAASGTGVTEPTNGLSQIWKTANVAASTFSEQAGYFSVLPALIGMVIMVFAGLFVAIALGILVLAKVILWVLLGTAPIFISCMLFNPTRNYAIGWLNQSLLYALIPLFVYVIAAFLIAAMAPELTKINQISGNRELKLSDFAAFIMLCLAGSFVLIQIQALAQGIVGGLATPIGHRSRSFTDRGIMLGRMAIGTSSRQMQAAVHRVQAQLHPPRNMAREAMQRAITANGTPG
;
A
#
# COMPACT_ATOMS: atom_id res chain seq x y z
N MET A 1 -1.97 -27.92 -17.86
CA MET A 1 -3.06 -27.45 -16.99
C MET A 1 -3.04 -25.93 -17.05
N GLU A 2 -3.97 -25.38 -17.84
CA GLU A 2 -4.23 -23.95 -17.93
C GLU A 2 -4.41 -23.37 -16.51
N ASP A 3 -3.88 -22.17 -16.29
CA ASP A 3 -3.87 -21.54 -14.98
C ASP A 3 -5.28 -21.08 -14.61
N PHE A 4 -6.05 -21.97 -13.99
CA PHE A 4 -7.43 -21.73 -13.54
C PHE A 4 -7.57 -20.41 -12.76
N ILE A 5 -6.56 -20.06 -11.95
CA ILE A 5 -6.54 -18.80 -11.19
C ILE A 5 -6.45 -17.60 -12.14
N GLY A 6 -5.61 -17.68 -13.18
CA GLY A 6 -5.49 -16.69 -14.23
C GLY A 6 -6.78 -16.49 -15.01
N GLU A 7 -7.42 -17.59 -15.45
CA GLU A 7 -8.69 -17.52 -16.19
C GLU A 7 -9.83 -16.94 -15.35
N LEU A 8 -9.92 -17.32 -14.07
CA LEU A 8 -10.92 -16.76 -13.17
C LEU A 8 -10.73 -15.26 -12.99
N LEU A 9 -9.50 -14.79 -12.75
CA LEU A 9 -9.25 -13.35 -12.60
C LEU A 9 -9.52 -12.59 -13.90
N GLN A 10 -9.18 -13.14 -15.06
CA GLN A 10 -9.48 -12.49 -16.34
C GLN A 10 -10.99 -12.36 -16.59
N ARG A 11 -11.77 -13.38 -16.23
CA ARG A 11 -13.24 -13.33 -16.29
C ARG A 11 -13.81 -12.30 -15.30
N ILE A 12 -13.27 -12.26 -14.09
CA ILE A 12 -13.64 -11.27 -13.07
C ILE A 12 -13.31 -9.85 -13.57
N ASP A 13 -12.15 -9.65 -14.19
CA ASP A 13 -11.72 -8.37 -14.76
C ASP A 13 -12.64 -7.88 -15.89
N ALA A 14 -12.99 -8.76 -16.82
CA ALA A 14 -13.92 -8.44 -17.90
C ALA A 14 -15.32 -8.07 -17.36
N SER A 15 -15.81 -8.79 -16.35
CA SER A 15 -17.08 -8.47 -15.70
C SER A 15 -17.03 -7.10 -15.01
N GLY A 16 -15.91 -6.81 -14.33
CA GLY A 16 -15.66 -5.56 -13.65
C GLY A 16 -15.70 -4.34 -14.55
N GLN A 17 -15.02 -4.38 -15.69
CA GLN A 17 -15.04 -3.29 -16.67
C GLN A 17 -16.46 -3.03 -17.20
N ASN A 18 -17.19 -4.08 -17.56
CA ASN A 18 -18.59 -3.96 -18.00
C ASN A 18 -19.49 -3.35 -16.91
N PHE A 19 -19.29 -3.75 -15.64
CA PHE A 19 -20.02 -3.18 -14.52
C PHE A 19 -19.73 -1.68 -14.34
N SER A 20 -18.45 -1.29 -14.32
CA SER A 20 -18.05 0.11 -14.20
C SER A 20 -18.61 0.96 -15.34
N GLN A 21 -18.52 0.46 -16.58
CA GLN A 21 -19.04 1.16 -17.75
C GLN A 21 -20.55 1.42 -17.63
N ARG A 22 -21.34 0.38 -17.34
CA ARG A 22 -22.80 0.52 -17.21
C ARG A 22 -23.21 1.45 -16.07
N ALA A 23 -22.54 1.33 -14.93
CA ALA A 23 -22.78 2.22 -13.79
C ALA A 23 -22.44 3.68 -14.15
N TYR A 24 -21.32 3.88 -14.84
CA TYR A 24 -20.89 5.19 -15.30
C TYR A 24 -21.89 5.81 -16.27
N GLU A 25 -22.29 5.08 -17.32
CA GLU A 25 -23.22 5.54 -18.34
C GLU A 25 -24.60 5.88 -17.74
N ALA A 26 -25.10 5.06 -16.82
CA ALA A 26 -26.35 5.32 -16.12
C ALA A 26 -26.28 6.60 -15.28
N LEU A 27 -25.14 6.85 -14.61
CA LEU A 27 -24.96 8.05 -13.79
C LEU A 27 -24.71 9.30 -14.64
N SER A 28 -23.89 9.20 -15.69
CA SER A 28 -23.58 10.33 -16.57
C SER A 28 -24.81 10.81 -17.33
N ALA A 29 -25.67 9.91 -17.81
CA ALA A 29 -26.91 10.28 -18.50
C ALA A 29 -27.86 11.12 -17.62
N ASN A 30 -27.92 10.85 -16.32
CA ASN A 30 -28.73 11.62 -15.39
C ASN A 30 -28.06 12.94 -14.96
N LEU A 31 -26.73 12.97 -14.93
CA LEU A 31 -25.96 14.15 -14.52
C LEU A 31 -25.71 15.14 -15.66
N GLU A 32 -25.71 14.71 -16.91
CA GLU A 32 -25.41 15.53 -18.08
C GLU A 32 -26.31 16.79 -18.18
N PRO A 33 -27.66 16.70 -18.05
CA PRO A 33 -28.51 17.89 -18.14
C PRO A 33 -28.21 18.90 -17.01
N LEU A 34 -27.95 18.40 -15.81
CA LEU A 34 -27.59 19.22 -14.65
C LEU A 34 -26.23 19.90 -14.86
N LEU A 35 -25.22 19.16 -15.33
CA LEU A 35 -23.91 19.70 -15.65
C LEU A 35 -23.98 20.77 -16.74
N ARG A 36 -24.80 20.55 -17.77
CA ARG A 36 -24.99 21.50 -18.86
C ARG A 36 -25.63 22.80 -18.37
N LEU A 37 -26.66 22.71 -17.52
CA LEU A 37 -27.29 23.87 -16.90
C LEU A 37 -26.29 24.65 -16.03
N LEU A 38 -25.55 23.93 -15.19
CA LEU A 38 -24.52 24.52 -14.33
C LEU A 38 -23.39 25.17 -15.14
N PHE A 39 -22.97 24.56 -16.25
CA PHE A 39 -21.99 25.11 -17.16
C PHE A 39 -22.47 26.43 -17.76
N VAL A 40 -23.68 26.46 -18.31
CA VAL A 40 -24.27 27.68 -18.88
C VAL A 40 -24.39 28.77 -17.82
N LEU A 41 -24.86 28.42 -16.61
CA LEU A 41 -25.01 29.36 -15.50
C LEU A 41 -23.66 29.93 -15.06
N VAL A 42 -22.64 29.08 -14.96
CA VAL A 42 -21.25 29.48 -14.65
C VAL A 42 -20.71 30.44 -15.71
N VAL A 43 -20.84 30.10 -16.99
CA VAL A 43 -20.39 30.95 -18.11
C VAL A 43 -21.13 32.29 -18.09
N LEU A 44 -22.43 32.31 -17.81
CA LEU A 44 -23.24 33.52 -17.77
C LEU A 44 -22.89 34.41 -16.56
N LEU A 45 -22.69 33.84 -15.38
CA LEU A 45 -22.27 34.58 -14.19
C LEU A 45 -20.88 35.22 -14.36
N TYR A 46 -19.92 34.50 -14.95
CA TYR A 46 -18.60 35.06 -15.21
C TYR A 46 -18.59 36.02 -16.40
N GLY A 47 -19.40 35.75 -17.43
CA GLY A 47 -19.57 36.64 -18.58
C GLY A 47 -20.18 38.00 -18.18
N THR A 48 -21.18 37.99 -17.30
CA THR A 48 -21.76 39.23 -16.75
C THR A 48 -20.79 39.97 -15.84
N GLN A 49 -20.03 39.27 -14.99
CA GLN A 49 -18.96 39.88 -14.18
C GLN A 49 -17.87 40.56 -15.02
N LEU A 50 -17.47 39.95 -16.15
CA LEU A 50 -16.56 40.55 -17.12
C LEU A 50 -17.18 41.79 -17.80
N PHE A 51 -18.45 41.71 -18.20
CA PHE A 51 -19.15 42.80 -18.88
C PHE A 51 -19.39 44.01 -17.96
N LEU A 52 -19.70 43.78 -16.68
CA LEU A 52 -19.97 44.85 -15.71
C LEU A 52 -18.67 45.50 -15.18
N GLY A 53 -17.48 45.00 -15.52
CA GLY A 53 -16.20 45.55 -15.09
C GLY A 53 -15.98 45.52 -13.56
N THR A 54 -16.82 44.79 -12.82
CA THR A 54 -16.83 44.75 -11.34
C THR A 54 -15.82 43.76 -10.75
N SER A 55 -15.13 43.00 -11.59
CA SER A 55 -14.23 41.94 -11.14
C SER A 55 -12.83 42.45 -10.79
N ARG A 56 -12.45 42.30 -9.52
CA ARG A 56 -11.04 42.22 -9.07
C ARG A 56 -10.37 40.89 -9.44
N LEU A 57 -11.07 40.00 -10.17
CA LEU A 57 -10.58 38.69 -10.57
C LEU A 57 -9.67 38.83 -11.78
N SER A 58 -8.50 38.20 -11.72
CA SER A 58 -7.58 38.17 -12.85
C SER A 58 -8.19 37.35 -14.00
N VAL A 59 -7.95 37.76 -15.25
CA VAL A 59 -8.34 37.01 -16.46
C VAL A 59 -7.85 35.56 -16.37
N ALA A 60 -6.67 35.34 -15.79
CA ALA A 60 -6.12 34.00 -15.57
C ALA A 60 -6.98 33.12 -14.65
N GLU A 61 -7.62 33.69 -13.63
CA GLU A 61 -8.49 32.94 -12.72
C GLU A 61 -9.79 32.51 -13.40
N ILE A 62 -10.31 33.34 -14.30
CA ILE A 62 -11.52 33.04 -15.09
C ILE A 62 -11.23 31.93 -16.10
N ILE A 63 -10.12 32.04 -16.83
CA ILE A 63 -9.66 31.00 -17.76
C ILE A 63 -9.44 29.68 -17.03
N GLY A 64 -8.76 29.69 -15.88
CA GLY A 64 -8.51 28.47 -15.10
C GLY A 64 -9.79 27.81 -14.58
N ARG A 65 -10.82 28.59 -14.25
CA ARG A 65 -12.14 28.07 -13.86
C ARG A 65 -12.90 27.48 -15.05
N LEU A 66 -12.94 28.19 -16.19
CA LEU A 66 -13.57 27.69 -17.41
C LEU A 66 -12.90 26.41 -17.92
N ALA A 67 -11.58 26.38 -17.97
CA ALA A 67 -10.81 25.19 -18.34
C ALA A 67 -11.15 23.99 -17.46
N ARG A 68 -11.27 24.20 -16.13
CA ARG A 68 -11.70 23.14 -15.21
C ARG A 68 -13.07 22.59 -15.56
N VAL A 69 -14.05 23.44 -15.87
CA VAL A 69 -15.40 22.96 -16.20
C VAL A 69 -15.40 22.20 -17.53
N ILE A 70 -14.64 22.66 -18.52
CA ILE A 70 -14.49 21.96 -19.81
C ILE A 70 -13.89 20.56 -19.59
N VAL A 71 -12.82 20.45 -18.79
CA VAL A 71 -12.20 19.15 -18.46
C VAL A 71 -13.18 18.23 -17.76
N ILE A 72 -13.95 18.75 -16.80
CA ILE A 72 -15.00 17.97 -16.10
C ILE A 72 -16.06 17.49 -17.09
N PHE A 73 -16.50 18.34 -18.02
CA PHE A 73 -17.50 17.98 -19.02
C PHE A 73 -16.99 16.91 -20.00
N ILE A 74 -15.74 17.01 -20.46
CA ILE A 74 -15.10 16.00 -21.31
C ILE A 74 -15.01 14.66 -20.59
N LEU A 75 -14.59 14.68 -19.33
CA LEU A 75 -14.47 13.47 -18.52
C LEU A 75 -15.83 12.84 -18.28
N VAL A 76 -16.81 13.59 -17.78
CA VAL A 76 -18.15 13.09 -17.41
C VAL A 76 -19.01 12.71 -18.62
N GLY A 77 -18.83 13.40 -19.76
CA GLY A 77 -19.74 13.32 -20.89
C GLY A 77 -19.77 11.96 -21.59
N THR A 78 -18.65 11.25 -21.65
CA THR A 78 -18.62 9.93 -22.29
C THR A 78 -17.71 8.97 -21.54
N TRP A 79 -18.14 7.70 -21.44
CA TRP A 79 -17.32 6.63 -20.92
C TRP A 79 -15.97 6.53 -21.65
N SER A 80 -15.95 6.67 -22.98
CA SER A 80 -14.71 6.57 -23.78
C SER A 80 -13.62 7.56 -23.35
N ASN A 81 -13.99 8.82 -23.09
CA ASN A 81 -13.03 9.82 -22.59
C ASN A 81 -12.54 9.47 -21.18
N PHE A 82 -13.44 9.00 -20.32
CA PHE A 82 -13.07 8.59 -18.96
C PHE A 82 -12.19 7.34 -18.96
N ASP A 83 -12.49 6.38 -19.83
CA ASP A 83 -11.78 5.11 -19.96
C ASP A 83 -10.32 5.38 -20.31
N THR A 84 -10.09 6.14 -21.37
CA THR A 84 -8.75 6.48 -21.88
C THR A 84 -7.94 7.38 -20.96
N LEU A 85 -8.57 8.34 -20.28
CA LEU A 85 -7.86 9.33 -19.48
C LEU A 85 -7.65 8.92 -18.02
N VAL A 86 -8.56 8.12 -17.45
CA VAL A 86 -8.59 7.85 -16.00
C VAL A 86 -8.66 6.35 -15.71
N TYR A 87 -9.62 5.63 -16.30
CA TYR A 87 -9.82 4.21 -16.00
C TYR A 87 -8.58 3.37 -16.34
N ASP A 88 -8.06 3.52 -17.56
CA ASP A 88 -6.91 2.78 -18.06
C ASP A 88 -5.67 3.05 -17.21
N TRP A 89 -5.45 4.32 -16.87
CA TRP A 89 -4.33 4.73 -16.03
C TRP A 89 -4.44 4.13 -14.62
N LEU A 90 -5.59 4.24 -13.96
CA LEU A 90 -5.75 3.72 -12.60
C LEU A 90 -5.72 2.19 -12.53
N THR A 91 -6.19 1.49 -13.57
CA THR A 91 -6.27 0.03 -13.55
C THR A 91 -4.99 -0.61 -14.08
N LYS A 92 -4.45 -0.16 -15.21
CA LYS A 92 -3.35 -0.85 -15.90
C LYS A 92 -1.97 -0.39 -15.48
N VAL A 93 -1.77 0.89 -15.12
CA VAL A 93 -0.42 1.41 -14.83
C VAL A 93 0.16 0.80 -13.56
N PRO A 94 -0.56 0.79 -12.41
CA PRO A 94 -0.03 0.16 -11.20
C PRO A 94 0.19 -1.34 -11.38
N GLU A 95 -0.71 -2.04 -12.07
CA GLU A 95 -0.55 -3.46 -12.38
C GLU A 95 0.67 -3.71 -13.27
N ALA A 96 0.88 -2.91 -14.31
CA ALA A 96 2.03 -3.01 -15.20
C ALA A 96 3.34 -2.75 -14.45
N ALA A 97 3.35 -1.79 -13.53
CA ALA A 97 4.50 -1.55 -12.66
C ALA A 97 4.78 -2.76 -11.75
N GLY A 98 3.74 -3.35 -11.15
CA GLY A 98 3.88 -4.57 -10.35
C GLY A 98 4.39 -5.77 -11.16
N ARG A 99 3.87 -5.96 -12.38
CA ARG A 99 4.35 -6.99 -13.32
C ARG A 99 5.80 -6.78 -13.75
N ALA A 100 6.22 -5.52 -13.96
CA ALA A 100 7.61 -5.21 -14.30
C ALA A 100 8.57 -5.58 -13.15
N VAL A 101 8.19 -5.30 -11.90
CA VAL A 101 8.98 -5.72 -10.73
C VAL A 101 9.01 -7.24 -10.59
N LEU A 102 7.88 -7.91 -10.84
CA LEU A 102 7.80 -9.37 -10.84
C LEU A 102 8.71 -9.98 -11.90
N ALA A 103 8.71 -9.46 -13.14
CA ALA A 103 9.61 -9.91 -14.20
C ALA A 103 11.09 -9.68 -13.85
N ALA A 104 11.41 -8.58 -13.17
CA ALA A 104 12.76 -8.27 -12.72
C ALA A 104 13.27 -9.18 -11.58
N SER A 105 12.38 -9.91 -10.89
CA SER A 105 12.75 -10.77 -9.76
C SER A 105 13.53 -12.03 -10.14
N GLY A 106 13.69 -12.31 -11.45
CA GLY A 106 14.46 -13.47 -11.94
C GLY A 106 13.78 -14.82 -11.70
N THR A 107 12.53 -14.84 -11.26
CA THR A 107 11.75 -16.05 -10.97
C THR A 107 11.16 -16.71 -12.22
N GLY A 108 11.24 -16.04 -13.39
CA GLY A 108 10.60 -16.49 -14.64
C GLY A 108 9.09 -16.28 -14.67
N VAL A 109 8.51 -15.71 -13.61
CA VAL A 109 7.09 -15.38 -13.51
C VAL A 109 6.87 -13.96 -14.01
N THR A 110 5.93 -13.80 -14.94
CA THR A 110 5.53 -12.48 -15.46
C THR A 110 4.17 -12.04 -14.96
N GLU A 111 3.31 -12.99 -14.58
CA GLU A 111 1.97 -12.73 -14.05
C GLU A 111 1.87 -13.23 -12.61
N PRO A 112 1.37 -12.42 -11.68
CA PRO A 112 1.22 -12.80 -10.27
C PRO A 112 0.27 -13.97 -10.05
N THR A 113 -0.71 -14.20 -10.93
CA THR A 113 -1.53 -15.41 -10.90
C THR A 113 -0.69 -16.65 -11.13
N ASN A 114 0.20 -16.61 -12.13
CA ASN A 114 1.14 -17.68 -12.41
C ASN A 114 2.08 -17.88 -11.21
N GLY A 115 2.46 -16.79 -10.54
CA GLY A 115 3.25 -16.82 -9.32
C GLY A 115 2.54 -17.52 -8.17
N LEU A 116 1.30 -17.14 -7.86
CA LEU A 116 0.47 -17.80 -6.83
C LEU A 116 0.22 -19.28 -7.18
N SER A 117 -0.02 -19.58 -8.45
CA SER A 117 -0.15 -20.94 -8.96
C SER A 117 1.14 -21.73 -8.87
N GLN A 118 2.30 -21.10 -9.03
CA GLN A 118 3.60 -21.74 -8.81
C GLN A 118 3.82 -22.04 -7.34
N ILE A 119 3.43 -21.14 -6.43
CA ILE A 119 3.48 -21.39 -4.98
C ILE A 119 2.57 -22.58 -4.61
N TRP A 120 1.37 -22.63 -5.18
CA TRP A 120 0.44 -23.75 -4.97
C TRP A 120 0.99 -25.08 -5.51
N LYS A 121 1.51 -25.10 -6.75
CA LYS A 121 2.13 -26.31 -7.34
C LYS A 121 3.31 -26.78 -6.52
N THR A 122 4.15 -25.84 -6.09
CA THR A 122 5.29 -26.09 -5.23
C THR A 122 4.88 -26.75 -3.93
N ALA A 123 3.86 -26.20 -3.26
CA ALA A 123 3.35 -26.79 -2.02
C ALA A 123 2.79 -28.21 -2.24
N ASN A 124 2.14 -28.46 -3.37
CA ASN A 124 1.66 -29.79 -3.73
C ASN A 124 2.81 -30.79 -3.93
N VAL A 125 3.88 -30.41 -4.63
CA VAL A 125 5.06 -31.28 -4.82
C VAL A 125 5.73 -31.58 -3.47
N ALA A 126 5.89 -30.56 -2.63
CA ALA A 126 6.41 -30.76 -1.28
C ALA A 126 5.52 -31.73 -0.49
N ALA A 127 4.20 -31.58 -0.54
CA ALA A 127 3.27 -32.47 0.15
C ALA A 127 3.27 -33.91 -0.40
N SER A 128 3.38 -34.09 -1.72
CA SER A 128 3.35 -35.43 -2.34
C SER A 128 4.61 -36.24 -2.04
N THR A 129 5.79 -35.61 -2.07
CA THR A 129 7.06 -36.28 -1.71
C THR A 129 7.04 -36.85 -0.28
N PHE A 130 6.33 -36.19 0.63
CA PHE A 130 6.11 -36.72 1.98
C PHE A 130 5.10 -37.84 2.05
N SER A 131 4.01 -37.74 1.29
CA SER A 131 3.04 -38.82 1.22
C SER A 131 3.66 -40.10 0.66
N GLU A 132 4.64 -39.98 -0.23
CA GLU A 132 5.38 -41.12 -0.79
C GLU A 132 6.43 -41.68 0.18
N GLN A 133 7.08 -40.83 0.98
CA GLN A 133 7.99 -41.27 2.06
C GLN A 133 7.26 -41.78 3.30
N ALA A 134 5.99 -41.42 3.46
CA ALA A 134 5.08 -42.05 4.39
C ALA A 134 4.76 -43.46 3.87
N GLY A 135 5.61 -44.44 4.17
CA GLY A 135 5.24 -45.83 3.99
C GLY A 135 3.89 -46.13 4.68
N TYR A 136 3.23 -47.22 4.30
CA TYR A 136 1.87 -47.62 4.71
C TYR A 136 1.59 -47.57 6.24
N PHE A 137 2.62 -47.52 7.09
CA PHE A 137 2.54 -47.52 8.55
C PHE A 137 2.99 -46.22 9.25
N SER A 138 3.42 -45.19 8.52
CA SER A 138 3.89 -43.92 9.11
C SER A 138 2.93 -42.79 8.78
N VAL A 139 2.04 -42.45 9.72
CA VAL A 139 1.04 -41.37 9.57
C VAL A 139 1.68 -39.96 9.68
N LEU A 140 2.83 -39.86 10.35
CA LEU A 140 3.49 -38.57 10.65
C LEU A 140 3.90 -37.76 9.41
N PRO A 141 4.56 -38.36 8.39
CA PRO A 141 4.94 -37.62 7.18
C PRO A 141 3.74 -37.16 6.34
N ALA A 142 2.69 -37.99 6.24
CA ALA A 142 1.45 -37.61 5.55
C ALA A 142 0.74 -36.42 6.22
N LEU A 143 0.75 -36.37 7.56
CA LEU A 143 0.20 -35.24 8.32
C LEU A 143 0.97 -33.94 8.04
N ILE A 144 2.31 -34.00 7.92
CA ILE A 144 3.15 -32.84 7.60
C ILE A 144 2.83 -32.30 6.20
N GLY A 145 2.67 -33.18 5.20
CA GLY A 145 2.25 -32.78 3.85
C GLY A 145 0.89 -32.06 3.84
N MET A 146 -0.07 -32.53 4.63
CA MET A 146 -1.37 -31.88 4.81
C MET A 146 -1.23 -30.48 5.42
N VAL A 147 -0.38 -30.32 6.45
CA VAL A 147 -0.15 -29.02 7.10
C VAL A 147 0.46 -28.00 6.12
N ILE A 148 1.44 -28.41 5.32
CA ILE A 148 2.06 -27.54 4.29
C ILE A 148 1.01 -27.04 3.29
N MET A 149 0.13 -27.94 2.83
CA MET A 149 -0.96 -27.60 1.91
C MET A 149 -1.94 -26.60 2.53
N VAL A 150 -2.27 -26.74 3.81
CA VAL A 150 -3.15 -25.80 4.51
C VAL A 150 -2.53 -24.40 4.58
N PHE A 151 -1.26 -24.28 4.94
CA PHE A 151 -0.59 -22.96 5.03
C PHE A 151 -0.36 -22.32 3.67
N ALA A 152 0.05 -23.09 2.66
CA ALA A 152 0.20 -22.58 1.30
C ALA A 152 -1.16 -22.17 0.71
N GLY A 153 -2.21 -22.97 0.94
CA GLY A 153 -3.57 -22.64 0.54
C GLY A 153 -4.11 -21.40 1.22
N LEU A 154 -3.87 -21.24 2.53
CA LEU A 154 -4.23 -20.04 3.27
C LEU A 154 -3.55 -18.80 2.68
N PHE A 155 -2.25 -18.88 2.41
CA PHE A 155 -1.50 -17.77 1.80
C PHE A 155 -2.07 -17.39 0.42
N VAL A 156 -2.26 -18.36 -0.47
CA VAL A 156 -2.81 -18.11 -1.82
C VAL A 156 -4.24 -17.57 -1.73
N ALA A 157 -5.08 -18.11 -0.85
CA ALA A 157 -6.45 -17.63 -0.65
C ALA A 157 -6.49 -16.18 -0.16
N ILE A 158 -5.62 -15.81 0.80
CA ILE A 158 -5.51 -14.42 1.29
C ILE A 158 -5.06 -13.50 0.15
N ALA A 159 -4.02 -13.87 -0.60
CA ALA A 159 -3.50 -13.07 -1.70
C ALA A 159 -4.57 -12.83 -2.77
N LEU A 160 -5.26 -13.89 -3.22
CA LEU A 160 -6.34 -13.79 -4.20
C LEU A 160 -7.53 -12.99 -3.66
N GLY A 161 -7.92 -13.23 -2.41
CA GLY A 161 -9.02 -12.49 -1.76
C GLY A 161 -8.75 -10.98 -1.74
N ILE A 162 -7.54 -10.57 -1.38
CA ILE A 162 -7.13 -9.15 -1.37
C ILE A 162 -7.12 -8.57 -2.79
N LEU A 163 -6.60 -9.30 -3.78
CA LEU A 163 -6.59 -8.86 -5.18
C LEU A 163 -7.99 -8.63 -5.72
N VAL A 164 -8.88 -9.62 -5.56
CA VAL A 164 -10.27 -9.52 -6.02
C VAL A 164 -10.98 -8.39 -5.31
N LEU A 165 -10.84 -8.29 -3.98
CA LEU A 165 -11.49 -7.23 -3.20
C LEU A 165 -11.01 -5.83 -3.63
N ALA A 166 -9.71 -5.65 -3.85
CA ALA A 166 -9.17 -4.36 -4.30
C ALA A 166 -9.73 -3.96 -5.68
N LYS A 167 -9.79 -4.90 -6.63
CA LYS A 167 -10.34 -4.65 -7.97
C LYS A 167 -11.84 -4.36 -7.94
N VAL A 168 -12.61 -5.16 -7.20
CA VAL A 168 -14.06 -4.95 -7.08
C VAL A 168 -14.38 -3.57 -6.52
N ILE A 169 -13.68 -3.15 -5.46
CA ILE A 169 -13.90 -1.83 -4.89
C ILE A 169 -13.46 -0.73 -5.88
N LEU A 170 -12.33 -0.91 -6.57
CA LEU A 170 -11.88 0.02 -7.60
C LEU A 170 -12.94 0.19 -8.71
N TRP A 171 -13.56 -0.88 -9.19
CA TRP A 171 -14.61 -0.82 -10.21
C TRP A 171 -15.86 -0.08 -9.74
N VAL A 172 -16.26 -0.26 -8.48
CA VAL A 172 -17.36 0.50 -7.88
C VAL A 172 -17.02 1.98 -7.81
N LEU A 173 -15.79 2.33 -7.42
CA LEU A 173 -15.34 3.73 -7.39
C LEU A 173 -15.28 4.33 -8.79
N LEU A 174 -14.76 3.62 -9.78
CA LEU A 174 -14.68 4.10 -11.16
C LEU A 174 -16.06 4.19 -11.82
N GLY A 175 -16.98 3.28 -11.51
CA GLY A 175 -18.37 3.36 -11.97
C GLY A 175 -19.13 4.56 -11.39
N THR A 176 -18.82 4.93 -10.14
CA THR A 176 -19.40 6.13 -9.48
C THR A 176 -18.64 7.43 -9.75
N ALA A 177 -17.61 7.40 -10.59
CA ALA A 177 -16.78 8.54 -10.94
C ALA A 177 -17.56 9.79 -11.42
N PRO A 178 -18.65 9.69 -12.22
CA PRO A 178 -19.39 10.87 -12.70
C PRO A 178 -19.86 11.77 -11.55
N ILE A 179 -20.29 11.17 -10.44
CA ILE A 179 -20.78 11.90 -9.26
C ILE A 179 -19.64 12.69 -8.62
N PHE A 180 -18.53 12.00 -8.33
CA PHE A 180 -17.39 12.61 -7.63
C PHE A 180 -16.64 13.61 -8.50
N ILE A 181 -16.50 13.35 -9.80
CA ILE A 181 -15.91 14.31 -10.75
C ILE A 181 -16.79 15.56 -10.85
N SER A 182 -18.12 15.41 -10.85
CA SER A 182 -19.06 16.54 -10.82
C SER A 182 -18.91 17.37 -9.54
N CYS A 183 -18.64 16.74 -8.39
CA CYS A 183 -18.34 17.47 -7.15
C CYS A 183 -17.05 18.31 -7.23
N MET A 184 -16.13 18.04 -8.16
CA MET A 184 -14.93 18.88 -8.35
C MET A 184 -15.27 20.28 -8.90
N LEU A 185 -16.47 20.45 -9.47
CA LEU A 185 -16.94 21.72 -10.01
C LEU A 185 -17.08 22.80 -8.93
N PHE A 186 -17.56 22.42 -7.74
CA PHE A 186 -17.84 23.37 -6.67
C PHE A 186 -16.77 23.32 -5.58
N ASN A 187 -16.30 24.48 -5.14
CA ASN A 187 -15.29 24.56 -4.07
C ASN A 187 -15.72 23.87 -2.76
N PRO A 188 -16.99 23.95 -2.30
CA PRO A 188 -17.42 23.27 -1.08
C PRO A 188 -17.41 21.73 -1.19
N THR A 189 -17.77 21.16 -2.35
CA THR A 189 -17.88 19.70 -2.54
C THR A 189 -16.61 19.06 -3.11
N ARG A 190 -15.60 19.87 -3.45
CA ARG A 190 -14.30 19.42 -3.97
C ARG A 190 -13.59 18.41 -3.06
N ASN A 191 -13.80 18.47 -1.75
CA ASN A 191 -13.19 17.55 -0.81
C ASN A 191 -13.65 16.10 -1.04
N TYR A 192 -14.90 15.89 -1.48
CA TYR A 192 -15.39 14.55 -1.82
C TYR A 192 -14.73 14.00 -3.07
N ALA A 193 -14.50 14.85 -4.08
CA ALA A 193 -13.78 14.47 -5.30
C ALA A 193 -12.33 14.06 -5.02
N ILE A 194 -11.64 14.80 -4.15
CA ILE A 194 -10.26 14.50 -3.74
C ILE A 194 -10.23 13.21 -2.91
N GLY A 195 -11.18 13.03 -1.97
CA GLY A 195 -11.30 11.80 -1.18
C GLY A 195 -11.53 10.57 -2.06
N TRP A 196 -12.42 10.68 -3.07
CA TRP A 196 -12.62 9.64 -4.07
C TRP A 196 -11.33 9.34 -4.84
N LEU A 197 -10.63 10.35 -5.35
CA LEU A 197 -9.39 10.16 -6.11
C LEU A 197 -8.33 9.44 -5.28
N ASN A 198 -8.16 9.85 -4.01
CA ASN A 198 -7.26 9.19 -3.07
C ASN A 198 -7.68 7.73 -2.83
N GLN A 199 -8.98 7.47 -2.64
CA GLN A 199 -9.46 6.12 -2.42
C GLN A 199 -9.30 5.24 -3.67
N SER A 200 -9.52 5.79 -4.87
CA SER A 200 -9.29 5.08 -6.13
C SER A 200 -7.80 4.78 -6.32
N LEU A 201 -6.92 5.74 -6.06
CA LEU A 201 -5.47 5.53 -6.13
C LEU A 201 -4.99 4.48 -5.13
N LEU A 202 -5.55 4.47 -3.92
CA LEU A 202 -5.23 3.46 -2.91
C LEU A 202 -5.57 2.05 -3.40
N TYR A 203 -6.79 1.82 -3.87
CA TYR A 203 -7.19 0.50 -4.33
C TYR A 203 -6.49 0.09 -5.62
N ALA A 204 -6.10 1.06 -6.45
CA ALA A 204 -5.24 0.85 -7.61
C ALA A 204 -3.81 0.40 -7.23
N LEU A 205 -3.27 0.88 -6.11
CA LEU A 205 -1.92 0.50 -5.65
C LEU A 205 -1.86 -0.84 -4.92
N ILE A 206 -2.97 -1.34 -4.36
CA ILE A 206 -2.97 -2.63 -3.64
C ILE A 206 -2.48 -3.78 -4.54
N PRO A 207 -3.00 -3.99 -5.77
CA PRO A 207 -2.49 -5.04 -6.66
C PRO A 207 -0.99 -4.93 -6.91
N LEU A 208 -0.46 -3.72 -7.12
CA LEU A 208 0.98 -3.50 -7.28
C LEU A 208 1.77 -4.10 -6.11
N PHE A 209 1.39 -3.78 -4.87
CA PHE A 209 2.09 -4.30 -3.69
C PHE A 209 1.96 -5.82 -3.55
N VAL A 210 0.80 -6.39 -3.86
CA VAL A 210 0.62 -7.85 -3.84
C VAL A 210 1.59 -8.49 -4.84
N TYR A 211 1.77 -7.90 -6.02
CA TYR A 211 2.63 -8.46 -7.06
C TYR A 211 4.10 -8.43 -6.64
N VAL A 212 4.55 -7.34 -6.02
CA VAL A 212 5.91 -7.22 -5.50
C VAL A 212 6.16 -8.20 -4.35
N ILE A 213 5.21 -8.35 -3.42
CA ILE A 213 5.33 -9.29 -2.30
C ILE A 213 5.31 -10.74 -2.80
N ALA A 214 4.44 -11.07 -3.76
CA ALA A 214 4.42 -12.38 -4.39
C ALA A 214 5.77 -12.69 -5.06
N ALA A 215 6.33 -11.74 -5.82
CA ALA A 215 7.65 -11.87 -6.44
C ALA A 215 8.74 -12.20 -5.41
N PHE A 216 8.77 -11.42 -4.32
CA PHE A 216 9.72 -11.60 -3.23
C PHE A 216 9.58 -12.97 -2.58
N LEU A 217 8.36 -13.42 -2.30
CA LEU A 217 8.12 -14.72 -1.67
C LEU A 217 8.48 -15.88 -2.58
N ILE A 218 8.22 -15.80 -3.88
CA ILE A 218 8.64 -16.82 -4.86
C ILE A 218 10.17 -16.91 -4.89
N ALA A 219 10.86 -15.77 -4.96
CA ALA A 219 12.31 -15.72 -4.92
C ALA A 219 12.87 -16.27 -3.60
N ALA A 220 12.23 -15.98 -2.47
CA ALA A 220 12.61 -16.50 -1.16
C ALA A 220 12.32 -18.00 -1.00
N MET A 221 11.31 -18.55 -1.70
CA MET A 221 11.01 -19.98 -1.71
C MET A 221 11.98 -20.80 -2.56
N ALA A 222 12.46 -20.26 -3.69
CA ALA A 222 13.35 -20.97 -4.61
C ALA A 222 14.54 -21.73 -3.95
N PRO A 223 15.30 -21.16 -3.00
CA PRO A 223 16.38 -21.90 -2.33
C PRO A 223 15.87 -23.05 -1.45
N GLU A 224 14.74 -22.88 -0.76
CA GLU A 224 14.16 -23.93 0.08
C GLU A 224 13.65 -25.11 -0.77
N LEU A 225 13.13 -24.83 -1.96
CA LEU A 225 12.70 -25.88 -2.91
C LEU A 225 13.87 -26.62 -3.55
N THR A 226 14.98 -25.93 -3.79
CA THR A 226 16.19 -26.57 -4.32
C THR A 226 16.76 -27.55 -3.31
N LYS A 227 16.74 -27.20 -2.01
CA LYS A 227 17.09 -28.14 -0.94
C LYS A 227 16.14 -29.33 -0.92
N ILE A 228 14.83 -29.12 -0.98
CA ILE A 228 13.83 -30.21 -0.97
C ILE A 228 14.02 -31.16 -2.17
N ASN A 229 14.19 -30.64 -3.38
CA ASN A 229 14.36 -31.45 -4.60
C ASN A 229 15.69 -32.24 -4.61
N GLN A 230 16.76 -31.71 -4.01
CA GLN A 230 18.06 -32.41 -3.94
C GLN A 230 18.10 -33.50 -2.86
N ILE A 231 17.16 -33.52 -1.92
CA ILE A 231 17.16 -34.44 -0.76
C ILE A 231 16.32 -35.72 -1.02
N SER A 232 15.63 -35.82 -2.17
CA SER A 232 14.85 -37.00 -2.58
C SER A 232 15.68 -38.30 -2.77
N GLY A 233 17.01 -38.26 -2.57
CA GLY A 233 17.93 -39.34 -2.93
C GLY A 233 18.68 -40.09 -1.83
N ASN A 234 18.67 -39.71 -0.54
CA ASN A 234 19.18 -40.48 0.64
C ASN A 234 19.57 -39.61 1.86
N ARG A 235 18.71 -38.72 2.35
CA ARG A 235 18.96 -38.12 3.68
C ARG A 235 17.67 -37.87 4.43
N GLU A 236 17.67 -38.17 5.73
CA GLU A 236 16.59 -37.84 6.67
C GLU A 236 16.17 -36.38 6.46
N LEU A 237 14.93 -36.18 5.99
CA LEU A 237 14.31 -34.87 5.87
C LEU A 237 14.30 -34.21 7.26
N LYS A 238 15.04 -33.12 7.42
CA LYS A 238 15.03 -32.36 8.66
C LYS A 238 13.76 -31.51 8.73
N LEU A 239 13.04 -31.61 9.85
CA LEU A 239 11.90 -30.76 10.18
C LEU A 239 12.20 -29.24 10.07
N SER A 240 13.48 -28.84 10.13
CA SER A 240 13.91 -27.43 10.08
C SER A 240 13.64 -26.73 8.74
N ASP A 241 13.82 -27.43 7.62
CA ASP A 241 13.73 -26.81 6.28
C ASP A 241 12.24 -26.51 5.92
N PHE A 242 11.33 -27.31 6.48
CA PHE A 242 9.88 -27.11 6.34
C PHE A 242 9.33 -26.06 7.30
N ALA A 243 9.92 -25.95 8.50
CA ALA A 243 9.63 -24.85 9.40
C ALA A 243 9.95 -23.50 8.73
N ALA A 244 11.03 -23.42 7.95
CA ALA A 244 11.36 -22.22 7.17
C ALA A 244 10.30 -21.90 6.10
N PHE A 245 9.82 -22.90 5.35
CA PHE A 245 8.74 -22.71 4.37
C PHE A 245 7.44 -22.21 5.01
N ILE A 246 6.99 -22.87 6.09
CA ILE A 246 5.75 -22.48 6.80
C ILE A 246 5.90 -21.07 7.38
N MET A 247 7.05 -20.73 7.97
CA MET A 247 7.32 -19.39 8.49
C MET A 247 7.30 -18.34 7.37
N LEU A 248 7.82 -18.66 6.18
CA LEU A 248 7.78 -17.76 5.03
C LEU A 248 6.34 -17.53 4.53
N CYS A 249 5.51 -18.58 4.46
CA CYS A 249 4.09 -18.44 4.11
C CYS A 249 3.31 -17.62 5.14
N LEU A 250 3.58 -17.81 6.44
CA LEU A 250 2.95 -17.05 7.52
C LEU A 250 3.40 -15.58 7.52
N ALA A 251 4.70 -15.33 7.40
CA ALA A 251 5.24 -13.98 7.29
C ALA A 251 4.71 -13.26 6.04
N GLY A 252 4.67 -13.96 4.90
CA GLY A 252 4.07 -13.45 3.67
C GLY A 252 2.60 -13.09 3.83
N SER A 253 1.81 -13.97 4.48
CA SER A 253 0.39 -13.72 4.76
C SER A 253 0.21 -12.49 5.67
N PHE A 254 1.05 -12.35 6.70
CA PHE A 254 1.01 -11.20 7.60
C PHE A 254 1.30 -9.88 6.88
N VAL A 255 2.31 -9.87 6.00
CA VAL A 255 2.65 -8.67 5.19
C VAL A 255 1.50 -8.33 4.23
N LEU A 256 0.87 -9.33 3.61
CA LEU A 256 -0.28 -9.11 2.73
C LEU A 256 -1.47 -8.50 3.47
N ILE A 257 -1.75 -8.90 4.71
CA ILE A 257 -2.83 -8.28 5.51
C ILE A 257 -2.52 -6.80 5.79
N GLN A 258 -1.24 -6.44 5.98
CA GLN A 258 -0.82 -5.06 6.24
C GLN A 258 -0.75 -4.18 4.98
N ILE A 259 -1.01 -4.73 3.80
CA ILE A 259 -0.89 -4.03 2.51
C ILE A 259 -1.72 -2.74 2.43
N GLN A 260 -2.89 -2.74 3.06
CA GLN A 260 -3.76 -1.58 3.09
C GLN A 260 -3.07 -0.41 3.79
N ALA A 261 -2.37 -0.65 4.90
CA ALA A 261 -1.64 0.39 5.61
C ALA A 261 -0.44 0.92 4.81
N LEU A 262 0.23 0.04 4.05
CA LEU A 262 1.32 0.46 3.15
C LEU A 262 0.81 1.36 2.03
N ALA A 263 -0.30 0.96 1.39
CA ALA A 263 -0.94 1.76 0.35
C ALA A 263 -1.46 3.10 0.90
N GLN A 264 -2.09 3.08 2.08
CA GLN A 264 -2.51 4.30 2.80
C GLN A 264 -1.32 5.23 3.06
N GLY A 265 -0.17 4.70 3.50
CA GLY A 265 1.02 5.52 3.78
C GLY A 265 1.52 6.34 2.59
N ILE A 266 1.30 5.86 1.36
CA ILE A 266 1.75 6.51 0.12
C ILE A 266 0.71 7.49 -0.41
N VAL A 267 -0.56 7.10 -0.39
CA VAL A 267 -1.65 7.94 -0.92
C VAL A 267 -2.00 9.09 0.04
N GLY A 268 -1.54 9.03 1.29
CA GLY A 268 -1.66 10.12 2.26
C GLY A 268 -2.60 9.83 3.42
N GLY A 269 -2.58 8.61 3.95
CA GLY A 269 -3.41 8.08 5.04
C GLY A 269 -3.22 8.73 6.41
N LEU A 270 -2.44 9.81 6.51
CA LEU A 270 -2.41 10.70 7.67
C LEU A 270 -2.75 12.12 7.22
N ALA A 271 -4.06 12.37 7.16
CA ALA A 271 -4.71 13.65 7.03
C ALA A 271 -4.37 14.47 5.77
N THR A 272 -5.25 14.43 4.77
CA THR A 272 -5.75 15.70 4.25
C THR A 272 -6.68 16.29 5.30
N PRO A 273 -6.29 17.32 6.08
CA PRO A 273 -7.15 17.88 7.10
C PRO A 273 -8.25 18.66 6.40
N ILE A 274 -9.47 18.10 6.39
CA ILE A 274 -10.62 18.69 5.73
C ILE A 274 -11.17 19.80 6.64
N GLY A 275 -10.89 21.06 6.28
CA GLY A 275 -11.41 22.27 6.94
C GLY A 275 -10.42 22.95 7.91
N HIS A 276 -10.64 24.24 8.17
CA HIS A 276 -9.81 25.07 9.07
C HIS A 276 -9.65 24.47 10.48
N ARG A 277 -10.66 23.74 10.94
CA ARG A 277 -10.67 23.07 12.25
C ARG A 277 -9.91 21.75 12.25
N SER A 278 -9.72 21.09 11.10
CA SER A 278 -8.96 19.83 11.00
C SER A 278 -7.46 20.09 10.87
N ARG A 279 -7.06 21.20 10.20
CA ARG A 279 -5.65 21.64 10.14
C ARG A 279 -5.02 21.81 11.53
N SER A 280 -5.78 22.31 12.51
CA SER A 280 -5.28 22.46 13.87
C SER A 280 -5.10 21.14 14.63
N PHE A 281 -5.83 20.08 14.28
CA PHE A 281 -5.63 18.74 14.86
C PHE A 281 -4.43 18.03 14.23
N THR A 282 -4.21 18.17 12.93
CA THR A 282 -3.04 17.60 12.24
C THR A 282 -1.77 18.36 12.60
N ASP A 283 -1.80 19.69 12.67
CA ASP A 283 -0.67 20.49 13.19
C ASP A 283 -0.36 20.12 14.64
N ARG A 284 -1.38 19.85 15.47
CA ARG A 284 -1.18 19.33 16.83
C ARG A 284 -0.58 17.93 16.86
N GLY A 285 -1.00 17.02 15.98
CA GLY A 285 -0.42 15.67 15.89
C GLY A 285 1.04 15.69 15.46
N ILE A 286 1.38 16.51 14.46
CA ILE A 286 2.76 16.71 13.98
C ILE A 286 3.59 17.46 15.03
N MET A 287 3.04 18.46 15.71
CA MET A 287 3.71 19.15 16.82
C MET A 287 3.92 18.23 18.03
N LEU A 288 2.97 17.38 18.40
CA LEU A 288 3.12 16.42 19.49
C LEU A 288 4.18 15.36 19.14
N GLY A 289 4.22 14.88 17.89
CA GLY A 289 5.30 14.01 17.41
C GLY A 289 6.67 14.70 17.45
N ARG A 290 6.75 15.97 17.02
CA ARG A 290 8.00 16.77 17.09
C ARG A 290 8.38 17.14 18.53
N MET A 291 7.42 17.33 19.42
CA MET A 291 7.67 17.57 20.85
C MET A 291 8.13 16.30 21.57
N ALA A 292 7.61 15.12 21.23
CA ALA A 292 8.09 13.83 21.74
C ALA A 292 9.54 13.54 21.31
N ILE A 293 9.92 13.97 20.09
CA ILE A 293 11.31 13.92 19.61
C ILE A 293 12.18 15.00 20.28
N GLY A 294 11.62 16.17 20.61
CA GLY A 294 12.33 17.25 21.30
C GLY A 294 12.52 17.02 22.81
N THR A 295 11.64 16.25 23.46
CA THR A 295 11.81 15.88 24.88
C THR A 295 12.84 14.77 25.04
N SER A 296 12.92 13.83 24.10
CA SER A 296 13.97 12.79 24.11
C SER A 296 15.36 13.39 23.88
N SER A 297 15.50 14.40 23.00
CA SER A 297 16.78 15.08 22.79
C SER A 297 17.23 15.90 24.01
N ARG A 298 16.30 16.55 24.73
CA ARG A 298 16.61 17.29 25.97
C ARG A 298 16.96 16.36 27.13
N GLN A 299 16.27 15.23 27.26
CA GLN A 299 16.60 14.21 28.27
C GLN A 299 17.96 13.55 27.98
N MET A 300 18.26 13.27 26.71
CA MET A 300 19.57 12.76 26.28
C MET A 300 20.68 13.78 26.58
N GLN A 301 20.48 15.06 26.25
CA GLN A 301 21.46 16.12 26.56
C GLN A 301 21.67 16.30 28.07
N ALA A 302 20.60 16.25 28.87
CA ALA A 302 20.71 16.33 30.33
C ALA A 302 21.43 15.10 30.93
N ALA A 303 21.21 13.91 30.37
CA ALA A 303 21.92 12.70 30.77
C ALA A 303 23.41 12.76 30.40
N VAL A 304 23.73 13.24 29.18
CA VAL A 304 25.12 13.45 28.73
C VAL A 304 25.84 14.47 29.63
N HIS A 305 25.19 15.58 29.97
CA HIS A 305 25.79 16.57 30.89
C HIS A 305 26.06 16.00 32.29
N ARG A 306 25.18 15.14 32.81
CA ARG A 306 25.41 14.48 34.12
C ARG A 306 26.59 13.51 34.08
N VAL A 307 26.70 12.73 33.01
CA VAL A 307 27.83 11.80 32.81
C VAL A 307 29.13 12.57 32.60
N GLN A 308 29.10 13.66 31.84
CA GLN A 308 30.28 14.48 31.58
C GLN A 308 30.77 15.24 32.82
N ALA A 309 29.86 15.63 33.72
CA ALA A 309 30.19 16.20 35.03
C ALA A 309 30.82 15.17 35.99
N GLN A 310 30.45 13.89 35.88
CA GLN A 310 31.09 12.82 36.66
C GLN A 310 32.51 12.50 36.16
N LEU A 311 32.76 12.66 34.87
CA LEU A 311 34.07 12.40 34.27
C LEU A 311 35.10 13.51 34.51
N HIS A 312 34.66 14.73 34.86
CA HIS A 312 35.54 15.87 35.14
C HIS A 312 35.29 16.43 36.54
N PRO A 313 35.81 15.79 37.60
CA PRO A 313 35.74 16.37 38.93
C PRO A 313 36.49 17.72 38.95
N PRO A 314 35.97 18.76 39.63
CA PRO A 314 36.62 20.06 39.72
C PRO A 314 38.02 19.90 40.31
N ARG A 315 39.02 20.52 39.66
CA ARG A 315 40.45 20.51 40.01
C ARG A 315 40.75 20.77 41.49
N ASN A 316 39.85 21.42 42.21
CA ASN A 316 39.99 21.71 43.64
C ASN A 316 39.78 20.46 44.53
N MET A 317 38.86 19.55 44.19
CA MET A 317 38.67 18.31 44.95
C MET A 317 39.84 17.33 44.77
N ALA A 318 40.42 17.27 43.57
CA ALA A 318 41.63 16.48 43.33
C ALA A 318 42.83 17.02 44.12
N ARG A 319 42.96 18.35 44.25
CA ARG A 319 44.01 18.99 45.07
C ARG A 319 43.82 18.76 46.57
N GLU A 320 42.60 18.83 47.07
CA GLU A 320 42.30 18.56 48.48
C GLU A 320 42.51 17.08 48.84
N ALA A 321 42.14 16.15 47.95
CA ALA A 321 42.40 14.72 48.13
C ALA A 321 43.91 14.41 48.12
N MET A 322 44.65 15.07 47.24
CA MET A 322 46.11 14.93 47.15
C MET A 322 46.82 15.54 48.37
N GLN A 323 46.35 16.69 48.88
CA GLN A 323 46.85 17.27 50.14
C GLN A 323 46.55 16.36 51.35
N ARG A 324 45.35 15.76 51.43
CA ARG A 324 45.03 14.80 52.51
C ARG A 324 45.90 13.54 52.45
N ALA A 325 46.17 13.02 51.25
CA ALA A 325 47.06 11.87 51.07
C ALA A 325 48.51 12.20 51.50
N ILE A 326 48.99 13.41 51.19
CA ILE A 326 50.33 13.87 51.60
C ILE A 326 50.41 14.04 53.13
N THR A 327 49.37 14.57 53.77
CA THR A 327 49.34 14.68 55.25
C THR A 327 49.22 13.33 55.94
N ALA A 328 48.54 12.35 55.34
CA ALA A 328 48.38 11.01 55.91
C ALA A 328 49.67 10.16 55.80
N ASN A 329 50.52 10.44 54.80
CA ASN A 329 51.78 9.73 54.58
C ASN A 329 53.00 10.44 55.19
N GLY A 330 52.78 11.55 55.92
CA GLY A 330 53.82 12.46 56.41
C GLY A 330 54.15 12.33 57.91
N THR A 331 53.69 11.30 58.62
CA THR A 331 54.10 11.05 60.01
C THR A 331 55.28 10.09 60.07
N PRO A 332 56.48 10.54 60.49
CA PRO A 332 57.60 9.66 60.78
C PRO A 332 57.51 9.13 62.23
N GLY A 333 57.71 7.82 62.42
CA GLY A 333 58.13 7.20 63.68
C GLY A 333 57.15 7.23 64.84
#